data_AF-A0AAV6KPQ8-F1
#
_entry.id   AF-A0AAV6KPQ8-F1
#
_cell.length_a   1.000
_cell.length_b   1.000
_cell.length_c   1.000
_cell.angle_alpha   90.00
_cell.angle_beta   90.00
_cell.angle_gamma   90.00
#
_symmetry.space_group_name_H-M   'P 1'
#
loop_
_entity.id
_entity.type
_entity.pdbx_description
1 polymer ?
#
loop_
_entity_poly.entity_id
_entity_poly.type
_entity_poly.pdbx_seq_one_letter_code
_entity_poly.pdbx_strand_id
1 'polypeptide(L)' 'MAATNPSAGFEKEQIFGMAEKEMEYRVDMFNKHKESELNMGENSCIDRCVSKYWQVTNLVGQLLGSNQTPM' A
#
# COMPACT_ATOMS: atom_id res chain seq x y z
N MET A 1 10.47 25.01 30.60
CA MET A 1 10.98 23.68 30.18
C MET A 1 10.16 23.25 28.97
N ALA A 2 10.77 23.19 27.78
CA ALA A 2 10.13 22.66 26.58
C ALA A 2 10.86 21.36 26.23
N ALA A 3 10.16 20.23 26.31
CA ALA A 3 10.69 18.93 25.93
C ALA A 3 10.76 18.87 24.40
N THR A 4 11.96 18.99 23.83
CA THR A 4 12.22 18.66 22.43
C THR A 4 12.15 17.13 22.30
N ASN A 5 11.11 16.64 21.64
CA ASN A 5 10.97 15.24 21.27
C ASN A 5 11.97 14.88 20.15
N PRO A 6 12.87 13.92 20.34
CA PRO A 6 13.85 13.49 19.33
C PRO A 6 13.27 12.54 18.26
N SER A 7 11.94 12.37 18.17
CA SER A 7 11.31 11.33 17.35
C SER A 7 11.09 11.68 15.88
N ALA A 8 11.04 12.96 15.51
CA ALA A 8 10.63 13.40 14.17
C ALA A 8 11.61 13.08 13.03
N GLY A 9 12.85 12.69 13.35
CA GLY A 9 13.84 12.25 12.36
C GLY A 9 13.66 10.80 11.92
N PHE A 10 13.26 9.92 12.85
CA PHE A 10 13.07 8.48 12.58
C PHE A 10 11.84 8.20 11.72
N GLU A 11 10.79 9.03 11.83
CA GLU A 11 9.54 8.86 11.09
C GLU A 11 9.74 9.04 9.58
N LYS A 12 10.57 9.99 9.13
CA LYS A 12 10.83 10.21 7.70
C LYS A 12 11.54 9.02 7.06
N GLU A 13 12.59 8.52 7.70
CA GLU A 13 13.37 7.39 7.17
C GLU A 13 12.54 6.10 7.15
N GLN A 14 11.67 5.91 8.14
CA GLN A 14 10.71 4.81 8.18
C GLN A 14 9.61 4.93 7.11
N ILE A 15 9.12 6.14 6.84
CA ILE A 15 8.12 6.41 5.78
C ILE A 15 8.73 6.14 4.39
N PHE A 16 9.94 6.62 4.13
CA PHE A 16 10.63 6.37 2.87
C PHE A 16 10.93 4.88 2.67
N GLY A 17 11.41 4.18 3.71
CA GLY A 17 11.64 2.73 3.64
C GLY A 17 10.36 1.92 3.41
N MET A 18 9.21 2.36 3.94
CA MET A 18 7.92 1.73 3.67
C MET A 18 7.43 2.00 2.24
N ALA A 19 7.66 3.21 1.71
CA ALA A 19 7.34 3.55 0.33
C ALA A 19 8.20 2.80 -0.69
N GLU A 20 9.49 2.62 -0.41
CA GLU A 20 10.40 1.81 -1.24
C GLU A 20 9.93 0.36 -1.30
N LYS A 21 9.57 -0.23 -0.16
CA LYS A 21 9.08 -1.61 -0.08
C LYS A 21 7.76 -1.83 -0.82
N GLU A 22 6.85 -0.85 -0.75
CA GLU A 22 5.61 -0.85 -1.54
C GLU A 22 5.88 -0.79 -3.04
N MET A 23 6.83 0.04 -3.47
CA MET A 23 7.19 0.15 -4.89
C MET A 23 7.86 -1.12 -5.41
N GLU A 24 8.78 -1.70 -4.64
CA GLU A 24 9.47 -2.94 -4.97
C GLU A 24 8.48 -4.12 -5.08
N TYR A 25 7.52 -4.21 -4.16
CA TYR A 25 6.46 -5.23 -4.21
C TYR A 25 5.57 -5.11 -5.45
N ARG A 26 5.21 -3.88 -5.85
CA ARG A 26 4.41 -3.62 -7.06
C ARG A 26 5.17 -4.01 -8.34
N VAL A 27 6.46 -3.69 -8.40
CA VAL A 27 7.32 -4.02 -9.55
C VAL A 27 7.56 -5.54 -9.64
N ASP A 28 7.81 -6.21 -8.51
CA ASP A 28 7.96 -7.68 -8.46
C ASP A 28 6.66 -8.39 -8.90
N MET A 29 5.51 -7.93 -8.42
CA MET A 29 4.20 -8.39 -8.89
C MET A 29 4.05 -8.23 -10.40
N PHE A 30 4.37 -7.06 -10.94
CA PHE A 30 4.27 -6.81 -12.39
C PHE A 30 5.21 -7.70 -13.21
N ASN A 31 6.46 -7.88 -12.76
CA ASN A 31 7.45 -8.71 -13.44
C ASN A 31 7.14 -10.21 -13.38
N LYS A 32 6.42 -10.67 -12.35
CA LYS A 32 5.96 -12.06 -12.23
C LYS A 32 4.85 -12.41 -13.24
N HIS A 33 4.08 -11.42 -13.69
CA HIS A 33 3.04 -11.59 -14.72
C HIS A 33 3.61 -11.43 -16.14
N LYS A 34 4.71 -12.12 -16.44
CA LYS A 34 5.50 -11.98 -17.68
C LYS A 34 4.96 -12.74 -18.90
N GLU A 35 3.90 -13.54 -18.77
CA GLU A 35 3.17 -14.03 -19.94
C GLU A 35 2.38 -12.87 -20.54
N SER A 36 2.87 -12.32 -21.65
CA SER A 36 2.32 -11.14 -22.34
C SER A 36 0.88 -11.31 -22.87
N GLU A 37 0.27 -12.48 -22.75
CA GLU A 37 -1.05 -12.77 -23.31
C GLU A 37 -1.97 -13.32 -22.22
N LEU A 38 -2.63 -12.39 -21.53
CA LEU A 38 -3.75 -12.71 -20.65
C LEU A 38 -4.92 -13.20 -21.52
N ASN A 39 -5.33 -14.46 -21.32
CA ASN A 39 -6.52 -14.99 -21.95
C ASN A 39 -7.75 -14.17 -21.51
N MET A 40 -8.80 -14.13 -22.33
CA MET A 40 -10.00 -13.28 -22.09
C MET A 40 -10.63 -13.47 -20.70
N GLY A 41 -10.49 -14.66 -20.10
CA GLY A 41 -10.92 -14.96 -18.73
C GLY A 41 -10.00 -14.40 -17.64
N GLU A 42 -8.70 -14.27 -17.91
CA GLU A 42 -7.70 -13.77 -16.96
C GLU A 42 -7.80 -12.26 -16.79
N ASN A 43 -8.06 -11.52 -17.88
CA ASN A 43 -8.36 -10.09 -17.82
C ASN A 43 -9.57 -9.79 -16.92
N SER A 44 -10.66 -10.53 -17.12
CA SER A 44 -11.88 -10.39 -16.31
C SER A 44 -11.63 -10.71 -14.82
N CYS A 45 -10.78 -11.69 -14.52
CA CYS A 45 -10.37 -12.02 -13.15
C CYS A 45 -9.51 -10.91 -12.53
N ILE A 46 -8.60 -10.31 -13.30
CA ILE A 46 -7.74 -9.21 -12.84
C ILE A 46 -8.57 -7.97 -12.52
N ASP A 47 -9.49 -7.56 -13.40
CA ASP A 47 -10.38 -6.42 -13.15
C ASP A 47 -11.19 -6.60 -11.86
N ARG A 48 -11.69 -7.81 -11.62
CA ARG A 48 -12.42 -8.16 -10.39
C ARG A 48 -11.51 -8.17 -9.16
N CYS A 49 -10.27 -8.62 -9.31
CA CYS A 49 -9.26 -8.63 -8.24
C CYS A 49 -8.88 -7.20 -7.84
N VAL A 50 -8.54 -6.35 -8.80
CA VAL A 50 -8.17 -4.94 -8.58
C VAL A 50 -9.31 -4.16 -7.94
N SER A 51 -10.56 -4.40 -8.40
CA SER A 51 -11.75 -3.79 -7.79
C SER A 51 -11.91 -4.17 -6.31
N LYS A 52 -11.73 -5.46 -5.97
CA LYS A 52 -11.79 -5.94 -4.58
C LYS A 52 -10.64 -5.40 -3.74
N TYR A 53 -9.43 -5.33 -4.30
CA TYR A 53 -8.26 -4.79 -3.61
C TYR A 53 -8.49 -3.34 -3.19
N TRP A 54 -8.94 -2.46 -4.09
CA TRP A 54 -9.24 -1.07 -3.76
C TRP A 54 -10.37 -0.91 -2.74
N GLN A 55 -11.42 -1.74 -2.82
CA GLN A 55 -12.48 -1.74 -1.82
C GLN A 55 -11.95 -2.09 -0.42
N VAL A 56 -11.12 -3.14 -0.32
CA VAL A 56 -10.53 -3.57 0.95
C VAL A 56 -9.52 -2.54 1.45
N THR A 57 -8.67 -1.98 0.59
CA THR A 57 -7.70 -0.95 0.97
C THR A 57 -8.38 0.30 1.51
N ASN A 58 -9.48 0.75 0.90
CA ASN A 58 -10.26 1.88 1.41
C ASN A 58 -10.92 1.56 2.77
N LEU A 59 -11.47 0.35 2.94
CA LEU A 59 -12.05 -0.09 4.21
C LEU A 59 -10.99 -0.18 5.32
N VAL A 60 -9.83 -0.75 5.03
CA VAL A 60 -8.71 -0.84 5.96
C VAL A 60 -8.19 0.57 6.30
N GLY A 61 -8.10 1.47 5.32
CA GLY A 61 -7.75 2.87 5.55
C GLY A 61 -8.74 3.59 6.47
N GLN A 62 -10.04 3.35 6.31
CA GLN A 62 -11.07 3.86 7.22
C GLN A 62 -10.94 3.27 8.63
N LEU A 63 -10.69 1.96 8.77
CA LEU A 63 -10.54 1.30 10.08
C LEU A 63 -9.28 1.78 10.83
N LEU A 64 -8.18 1.98 10.11
CA LEU A 64 -6.93 2.50 10.67
C LEU A 64 -7.06 4.00 11.02
N GLY A 65 -7.71 4.80 10.16
CA GLY A 65 -7.95 6.22 10.41
C GLY A 65 -8.97 6.48 11.53
N SER A 66 -9.97 5.61 11.69
CA SER A 66 -10.99 5.72 12.74
C SER A 66 -10.47 5.36 14.14
N ASN A 67 -9.35 4.61 14.23
CA ASN A 67 -8.69 4.28 15.50
C ASN A 67 -7.57 5.27 15.88
N GLN A 68 -7.27 6.28 15.06
CA GLN A 68 -6.38 7.38 15.44
C GLN A 68 -7.20 8.53 16.04
N THR A 69 -7.43 8.45 17.34
CA THR A 69 -8.00 9.55 18.15
C THR A 69 -7.28 10.87 17.86
N PRO A 70 -8.01 12.00 17.80
CA PRO A 70 -7.41 13.33 17.69
C PRO A 70 -6.66 13.64 18.98
N MET A 71 -5.38 13.99 18.84
CA MET A 71 -4.62 14.76 19.82
C MET A 71 -3.83 15.81 19.04
#